data_AF-A0A251P298-F1
#
_entry.id   AF-A0A251P298-F1
#
_cell.length_a   1.000
_cell.length_b   1.000
_cell.length_c   1.000
_cell.angle_alpha   90.00
_cell.angle_beta   90.00
_cell.angle_gamma   90.00
#
_symmetry.space_group_name_H-M   'P 1'
#
loop_
_entity.id
_entity.type
_entity.pdbx_description
1 polymer ?
#
loop_
_entity_poly.entity_id
_entity_poly.type
_entity_poly.pdbx_seq_one_letter_code
_entity_poly.pdbx_strand_id
1 'polypeptide(L)'
;MGNPQKSSSWSQNLHTAARSGDLTAVQSILSSNPLAVNSRDKHSRTPLHLAAWSGQTEVVNFLCSHKADVGAAAMDDMGAIHFAAQKGHLEVVRTLLLSGASVKAYTRKGLTPLHYAVQGAHVELIKYLVKKGANLSAKTKAGKTPLDLASSDEVRSCLKECERSSEKGGLNEKQKDEESDPKTSLQEEVKSEGEAANSGNDKPAEDESLKRKAEKDDSEEASGERKKPRVVLNHLLSADDTQDEE
;
A
#
# COMPACT_ATOMS: atom_id res chain seq x y z
N MET A 1 13.01 19.53 -32.32
CA MET A 1 11.63 19.03 -32.17
C MET A 1 11.69 17.57 -31.74
N GLY A 2 11.40 17.27 -30.47
CA GLY A 2 11.37 15.91 -29.96
C GLY A 2 10.10 15.20 -30.40
N ASN A 3 10.23 14.05 -31.03
CA ASN A 3 9.13 13.32 -31.67
C ASN A 3 8.16 12.72 -30.61
N PRO A 4 6.88 13.15 -30.54
CA PRO A 4 5.95 12.73 -29.48
C PRO A 4 5.32 11.34 -29.69
N GLN A 5 5.70 10.60 -30.73
CA GLN A 5 5.06 9.31 -31.07
C GLN A 5 5.75 8.07 -30.45
N LYS A 6 6.99 8.20 -29.94
CA LYS A 6 7.69 7.04 -29.35
C LYS A 6 7.15 6.62 -27.98
N SER A 7 6.54 7.53 -27.21
CA SER A 7 6.07 7.23 -25.84
C SER A 7 5.01 6.13 -25.78
N SER A 8 4.14 6.06 -26.79
CA SER A 8 3.05 5.09 -26.87
C SER A 8 3.53 3.70 -27.26
N SER A 9 4.51 3.59 -28.18
CA SER A 9 4.99 2.29 -28.69
C SER A 9 5.76 1.50 -27.62
N TRP A 10 6.77 2.07 -26.95
CA TRP A 10 7.55 1.30 -25.98
C TRP A 10 6.76 0.96 -24.71
N SER A 11 5.83 1.84 -24.29
CA SER A 11 4.94 1.55 -23.15
C SER A 11 4.04 0.36 -23.47
N GLN A 12 3.41 0.34 -24.65
CA GLN A 12 2.59 -0.79 -25.08
C GLN A 12 3.41 -2.07 -25.21
N ASN A 13 4.67 -1.97 -25.66
CA ASN A 13 5.57 -3.11 -25.74
C ASN A 13 5.91 -3.69 -24.36
N LEU A 14 6.22 -2.86 -23.36
CA LEU A 14 6.54 -3.35 -22.01
C LEU A 14 5.36 -4.04 -21.34
N HIS A 15 4.15 -3.48 -21.48
CA HIS A 15 2.92 -4.10 -20.98
C HIS A 15 2.68 -5.47 -21.61
N THR A 16 2.89 -5.57 -22.93
CA THR A 16 2.69 -6.82 -23.67
C THR A 16 3.74 -7.86 -23.28
N ALA A 17 5.01 -7.49 -23.22
CA ALA A 17 6.11 -8.35 -22.78
C ALA A 17 5.90 -8.86 -21.34
N ALA A 18 5.47 -7.97 -20.44
CA ALA A 18 5.18 -8.36 -19.06
C ALA A 18 3.99 -9.33 -18.96
N ARG A 19 2.98 -9.17 -19.82
CA ARG A 19 1.82 -10.07 -19.89
C ARG A 19 2.19 -11.44 -20.46
N SER A 20 3.04 -11.49 -21.48
CA SER A 20 3.44 -12.73 -22.15
C SER A 20 4.49 -13.52 -21.37
N GLY A 21 5.16 -12.89 -20.41
CA GLY A 21 6.27 -13.52 -19.67
C GLY A 21 7.62 -13.40 -20.37
N ASP A 22 7.74 -12.54 -21.39
CA ASP A 22 8.98 -12.34 -22.11
C ASP A 22 9.95 -11.48 -21.27
N LEU A 23 10.68 -12.15 -20.38
CA LEU A 23 11.67 -11.52 -19.52
C LEU A 23 12.78 -10.83 -20.33
N THR A 24 13.17 -11.39 -21.47
CA THR A 24 14.24 -10.83 -22.30
C THR A 24 13.83 -9.49 -22.91
N ALA A 25 12.60 -9.39 -23.42
CA ALA A 25 12.05 -8.13 -23.90
C ALA A 25 11.87 -7.13 -22.76
N VAL A 26 11.37 -7.56 -21.59
CA VAL A 26 11.25 -6.69 -20.40
C VAL A 26 12.62 -6.10 -20.02
N GLN A 27 13.66 -6.93 -19.95
CA GLN A 27 15.03 -6.53 -19.65
C GLN A 27 15.58 -5.54 -20.68
N SER A 28 15.44 -5.85 -21.96
CA SER A 28 15.90 -5.00 -23.06
C SER A 28 15.23 -3.62 -23.06
N ILE A 29 13.91 -3.59 -22.85
CA ILE A 29 13.13 -2.35 -22.80
C ILE A 29 13.53 -1.50 -21.58
N LEU A 30 13.64 -2.10 -20.40
CA LEU A 30 14.01 -1.37 -19.17
C LEU A 30 15.48 -0.94 -19.16
N SER A 31 16.37 -1.66 -19.84
CA SER A 31 17.75 -1.23 -20.05
C SER A 31 17.82 0.01 -20.94
N SER A 32 16.93 0.10 -21.94
CA SER A 32 16.86 1.24 -22.85
C SER A 32 16.11 2.44 -22.24
N ASN A 33 15.11 2.19 -21.40
CA ASN A 33 14.34 3.23 -20.73
C ASN A 33 13.89 2.76 -19.32
N PRO A 34 14.69 3.02 -18.27
CA PRO A 34 14.36 2.60 -16.91
C PRO A 34 13.10 3.26 -16.34
N LEU A 35 12.74 4.45 -16.80
CA LEU A 35 11.55 5.19 -16.35
C LEU A 35 10.25 4.48 -16.76
N ALA A 36 10.33 3.54 -17.70
CA ALA A 36 9.20 2.79 -18.20
C ALA A 36 8.55 1.84 -17.18
N VAL A 37 9.27 1.43 -16.12
CA VAL A 37 8.85 0.36 -15.20
C VAL A 37 7.47 0.58 -14.57
N ASN A 38 7.10 1.84 -14.30
CA ASN A 38 5.82 2.23 -13.70
C ASN A 38 4.85 2.88 -14.70
N SER A 39 5.08 2.71 -16.00
CA SER A 39 4.20 3.24 -17.04
C SER A 39 2.80 2.66 -16.90
N ARG A 40 1.79 3.45 -17.25
CA ARG A 40 0.39 3.10 -17.06
C ARG A 40 -0.33 3.02 -18.40
N ASP A 41 -1.10 1.96 -18.61
CA ASP A 41 -1.97 1.84 -19.76
C ASP A 41 -3.29 2.63 -19.59
N LYS A 42 -4.20 2.52 -20.57
CA LYS A 42 -5.53 3.17 -20.54
C LYS A 42 -6.42 2.76 -19.37
N HIS A 43 -6.12 1.64 -18.71
CA HIS A 43 -6.82 1.16 -17.51
C HIS A 43 -6.01 1.41 -16.25
N SER A 44 -5.01 2.29 -16.32
CA SER A 44 -4.15 2.62 -15.20
C SER A 44 -3.35 1.41 -14.70
N ARG A 45 -3.20 0.35 -15.50
CA ARG A 45 -2.42 -0.83 -15.14
C ARG A 45 -0.96 -0.57 -15.46
N THR A 46 -0.07 -1.04 -14.59
CA THR A 46 1.38 -1.07 -14.83
C THR A 46 1.80 -2.44 -15.40
N PRO A 47 3.03 -2.59 -15.93
CA PRO A 47 3.55 -3.89 -16.34
C PRO A 47 3.46 -4.95 -15.23
N LEU A 48 3.67 -4.55 -13.97
CA LEU A 48 3.55 -5.43 -12.80
C LEU A 48 2.13 -6.01 -12.65
N HIS A 49 1.08 -5.21 -12.91
CA HIS A 49 -0.30 -5.70 -12.86
C HIS A 49 -0.56 -6.77 -13.93
N LEU A 50 -0.02 -6.60 -15.14
CA LEU A 50 -0.22 -7.54 -16.23
C LEU A 50 0.57 -8.83 -16.04
N ALA A 51 1.81 -8.74 -15.57
CA ALA A 51 2.59 -9.91 -15.18
C ALA A 51 1.90 -10.69 -14.05
N ALA A 52 1.36 -9.97 -13.05
CA ALA A 52 0.64 -10.57 -11.94
C ALA A 52 -0.66 -11.26 -12.36
N TRP A 53 -1.42 -10.68 -13.31
CA TRP A 53 -2.59 -11.32 -13.89
C TRP A 53 -2.25 -12.61 -14.65
N SER A 54 -1.15 -12.60 -15.40
CA SER A 54 -0.74 -13.72 -16.23
C SER A 54 0.01 -14.81 -15.47
N GLY A 55 0.42 -14.56 -14.22
CA GLY A 55 1.16 -15.54 -13.41
C GLY A 55 2.66 -15.59 -13.69
N GLN A 56 3.22 -14.54 -14.29
CA GLN A 56 4.61 -14.52 -14.77
C GLN A 56 5.58 -14.20 -13.63
N THR A 57 5.91 -15.23 -12.83
CA THR A 57 6.69 -15.08 -11.60
C THR A 57 8.06 -14.47 -11.83
N GLU A 58 8.81 -14.90 -12.86
CA GLU A 58 10.14 -14.34 -13.14
C GLU A 58 10.07 -12.86 -13.49
N VAL A 59 9.08 -12.47 -14.30
CA VAL A 59 8.87 -11.07 -14.67
C VAL A 59 8.46 -10.23 -13.46
N VAL A 60 7.57 -10.74 -12.60
CA VAL A 60 7.18 -10.05 -11.36
C VAL A 60 8.40 -9.83 -10.46
N ASN A 61 9.20 -10.88 -10.23
CA ASN A 61 10.45 -10.79 -9.46
C ASN A 61 11.40 -9.73 -10.04
N PHE A 62 11.59 -9.75 -11.37
CA PHE A 62 12.45 -8.78 -12.06
C PHE A 62 11.94 -7.35 -11.88
N LEU A 63 10.65 -7.10 -12.15
CA LEU A 63 10.05 -5.77 -12.02
C LEU A 63 10.15 -5.23 -10.59
N CYS A 64 9.82 -6.03 -9.57
CA CYS A 64 9.96 -5.66 -8.17
C CYS A 64 11.41 -5.27 -7.82
N SER A 65 12.39 -6.02 -8.35
CA SER A 65 13.82 -5.73 -8.14
C SER A 65 14.29 -4.45 -8.88
N HIS A 66 13.51 -3.97 -9.85
CA HIS A 66 13.84 -2.80 -10.69
C HIS A 66 12.92 -1.60 -10.41
N LYS A 67 12.60 -1.36 -9.13
CA LYS A 67 11.82 -0.21 -8.65
C LYS A 67 10.39 -0.11 -9.21
N ALA A 68 9.78 -1.24 -9.57
CA ALA A 68 8.34 -1.26 -9.79
C ALA A 68 7.61 -0.89 -8.50
N ASP A 69 6.62 0.00 -8.61
CA ASP A 69 5.75 0.36 -7.51
C ASP A 69 4.74 -0.78 -7.26
N VAL A 70 5.04 -1.58 -6.23
CA VAL A 70 4.22 -2.71 -5.80
C VAL A 70 2.87 -2.25 -5.22
N GLY A 71 2.79 -1.02 -4.71
CA GLY A 71 1.59 -0.40 -4.18
C GLY A 71 0.74 0.30 -5.23
N ALA A 72 1.22 0.39 -6.48
CA ALA A 72 0.48 1.02 -7.57
C ALA A 72 -0.90 0.38 -7.70
N ALA A 73 -1.92 1.23 -7.75
CA ALA A 73 -3.30 0.79 -7.92
C ALA A 73 -3.74 1.03 -9.37
N ALA A 74 -4.38 0.05 -10.01
CA ALA A 74 -5.04 0.22 -11.30
C ALA A 74 -6.45 0.84 -11.13
N MET A 75 -7.28 0.79 -12.18
CA MET A 75 -8.71 1.08 -12.06
C MET A 75 -9.36 0.30 -10.90
N ASP A 76 -10.40 0.87 -10.30
CA ASP A 76 -11.05 0.35 -9.10
C ASP A 76 -10.10 0.14 -7.90
N ASP A 77 -8.98 0.87 -7.88
CA ASP A 77 -7.94 0.77 -6.85
C ASP A 77 -7.36 -0.66 -6.74
N MET A 78 -7.39 -1.43 -7.84
CA MET A 78 -6.88 -2.80 -7.89
C MET A 78 -5.36 -2.81 -7.99
N GLY A 79 -4.66 -3.11 -6.90
CA GLY A 79 -3.22 -3.43 -6.94
C GLY A 79 -2.89 -4.80 -7.58
N ALA A 80 -1.62 -5.02 -7.92
CA ALA A 80 -1.13 -6.26 -8.56
C ALA A 80 -1.50 -7.54 -7.77
N ILE A 81 -1.48 -7.47 -6.44
CA ILE A 81 -1.84 -8.61 -5.57
C ILE A 81 -3.30 -9.05 -5.75
N HIS A 82 -4.22 -8.13 -6.08
CA HIS A 82 -5.61 -8.48 -6.35
C HIS A 82 -5.75 -9.27 -7.65
N PHE A 83 -5.03 -8.87 -8.71
CA PHE A 83 -5.05 -9.58 -9.99
C PHE A 83 -4.45 -10.99 -9.85
N ALA A 84 -3.33 -11.12 -9.15
CA ALA A 84 -2.73 -12.42 -8.86
C ALA A 84 -3.68 -13.31 -8.03
N ALA A 85 -4.32 -12.74 -7.02
CA ALA A 85 -5.24 -13.49 -6.17
C ALA A 85 -6.51 -13.94 -6.90
N GLN A 86 -7.05 -13.11 -7.78
CA GLN A 86 -8.19 -13.45 -8.62
C GLN A 86 -7.89 -14.66 -9.54
N LYS A 87 -6.64 -14.79 -9.98
CA LYS A 87 -6.19 -15.88 -10.85
C LYS A 87 -5.57 -17.07 -10.13
N GLY A 88 -5.39 -16.98 -8.80
CA GLY A 88 -4.86 -18.08 -8.01
C GLY A 88 -3.35 -18.26 -8.09
N HIS A 89 -2.63 -17.24 -8.56
CA HIS A 89 -1.18 -17.31 -8.77
C HIS A 89 -0.43 -17.19 -7.45
N LEU A 90 -0.36 -18.29 -6.71
CA LEU A 90 0.23 -18.35 -5.37
C LEU A 90 1.67 -17.83 -5.32
N GLU A 91 2.51 -18.23 -6.29
CA GLU A 91 3.92 -17.83 -6.29
C GLU A 91 4.09 -16.33 -6.55
N VAL A 92 3.30 -15.77 -7.47
CA VAL A 92 3.24 -14.32 -7.68
C VAL A 92 2.81 -13.59 -6.40
N VAL A 93 1.78 -14.09 -5.69
CA VAL A 93 1.34 -13.48 -4.43
C VAL A 93 2.44 -13.53 -3.37
N ARG A 94 3.19 -14.63 -3.26
CA ARG A 94 4.35 -14.75 -2.37
C ARG A 94 5.39 -13.67 -2.69
N THR A 95 5.79 -13.55 -3.95
CA THR A 95 6.73 -12.52 -4.40
C THR A 95 6.24 -11.12 -4.08
N LEU A 96 4.97 -10.81 -4.38
CA LEU A 96 4.41 -9.49 -4.15
C LEU A 96 4.41 -9.13 -2.66
N LEU A 97 4.03 -10.05 -1.77
CA LEU A 97 4.08 -9.82 -0.31
C LEU A 97 5.52 -9.64 0.18
N LEU A 98 6.48 -10.42 -0.32
CA LEU A 98 7.90 -10.23 -0.01
C LEU A 98 8.42 -8.87 -0.50
N SER A 99 7.87 -8.38 -1.60
CA SER A 99 8.22 -7.07 -2.18
C SER A 99 7.45 -5.90 -1.54
N GLY A 100 6.74 -6.13 -0.43
CA GLY A 100 6.06 -5.08 0.32
C GLY A 100 4.59 -4.82 -0.05
N ALA A 101 3.95 -5.68 -0.85
CA ALA A 101 2.51 -5.58 -1.10
C ALA A 101 1.72 -5.76 0.20
N SER A 102 0.66 -4.99 0.38
CA SER A 102 -0.23 -5.16 1.53
C SER A 102 -1.21 -6.31 1.32
N VAL A 103 -1.19 -7.29 2.22
CA VAL A 103 -2.20 -8.37 2.27
C VAL A 103 -3.61 -7.85 2.61
N LYS A 104 -3.70 -6.65 3.19
CA LYS A 104 -4.94 -5.98 3.60
C LYS A 104 -5.36 -4.87 2.63
N ALA A 105 -4.79 -4.84 1.42
CA ALA A 105 -5.17 -3.85 0.42
C ALA A 105 -6.67 -3.95 0.12
N TYR A 106 -7.32 -2.80 -0.07
CA TYR A 106 -8.73 -2.72 -0.44
C TYR A 106 -8.87 -2.12 -1.83
N THR A 107 -9.76 -2.71 -2.63
CA THR A 107 -10.24 -2.08 -3.86
C THR A 107 -11.31 -1.04 -3.57
N ARG A 108 -11.70 -0.28 -4.59
CA ARG A 108 -12.84 0.64 -4.58
C ARG A 108 -14.14 -0.03 -4.17
N LYS A 109 -14.29 -1.35 -4.34
CA LYS A 109 -15.48 -2.12 -3.95
C LYS A 109 -15.37 -2.69 -2.52
N GLY A 110 -14.29 -2.38 -1.81
CA GLY A 110 -13.99 -2.95 -0.50
C GLY A 110 -13.54 -4.42 -0.56
N LEU A 111 -13.12 -4.91 -1.72
CA LEU A 111 -12.60 -6.28 -1.85
C LEU A 111 -11.13 -6.29 -1.46
N THR A 112 -10.72 -7.35 -0.76
CA THR A 112 -9.31 -7.63 -0.42
C THR A 112 -8.78 -8.77 -1.29
N PRO A 113 -7.46 -9.03 -1.32
CA PRO A 113 -6.92 -10.19 -2.04
C PRO A 113 -7.56 -11.51 -1.60
N LEU A 114 -7.91 -11.65 -0.32
CA LEU A 114 -8.60 -12.82 0.21
C LEU A 114 -10.00 -13.00 -0.41
N HIS A 115 -10.77 -11.93 -0.60
CA HIS A 115 -12.08 -12.03 -1.26
C HIS A 115 -11.95 -12.59 -2.68
N TYR A 116 -10.95 -12.13 -3.45
CA TYR A 116 -10.70 -12.63 -4.80
C TYR A 116 -10.24 -14.08 -4.83
N ALA A 117 -9.36 -14.48 -3.89
CA ALA A 117 -8.92 -15.86 -3.76
C ALA A 117 -10.09 -16.81 -3.44
N VAL A 118 -11.02 -16.37 -2.57
CA VAL A 118 -12.23 -17.10 -2.20
C VAL A 118 -13.21 -17.21 -3.38
N GLN A 119 -13.48 -16.12 -4.10
CA GLN A 119 -14.33 -16.15 -5.29
C GLN A 119 -13.78 -17.06 -6.38
N GLY A 120 -12.45 -17.15 -6.50
CA GLY A 120 -11.76 -18.04 -7.43
C GLY A 120 -11.58 -19.48 -6.93
N ALA A 121 -12.04 -19.81 -5.71
CA ALA A 121 -11.88 -21.10 -5.05
C ALA A 121 -10.41 -21.59 -4.92
N HIS A 122 -9.46 -20.67 -4.75
CA HIS A 122 -8.03 -20.98 -4.68
C HIS A 122 -7.60 -21.38 -3.27
N VAL A 123 -7.94 -22.61 -2.84
CA VAL A 123 -7.78 -23.11 -1.45
C VAL A 123 -6.37 -22.90 -0.89
N GLU A 124 -5.33 -23.25 -1.63
CA GLU A 124 -3.95 -23.10 -1.16
C GLU A 124 -3.53 -21.63 -1.01
N LEU A 125 -4.04 -20.76 -1.89
CA LEU A 125 -3.84 -19.32 -1.77
C LEU A 125 -4.59 -18.74 -0.56
N ILE A 126 -5.80 -19.21 -0.28
CA ILE A 126 -6.59 -18.80 0.89
C ILE A 126 -5.83 -19.10 2.17
N LYS A 127 -5.38 -20.35 2.35
CA LYS A 127 -4.57 -20.76 3.51
C LYS A 127 -3.33 -19.89 3.67
N TYR A 128 -2.64 -19.62 2.57
CA TYR A 128 -1.45 -18.78 2.58
C TYR A 128 -1.74 -17.33 2.98
N LEU A 129 -2.79 -16.71 2.41
CA LEU A 129 -3.18 -15.34 2.74
C LEU A 129 -3.59 -15.20 4.21
N VAL A 130 -4.34 -16.15 4.75
CA VAL A 130 -4.68 -16.18 6.19
C VAL A 130 -3.43 -16.27 7.05
N LYS A 131 -2.51 -17.18 6.72
CA LYS A 131 -1.23 -17.32 7.42
C LYS A 131 -0.41 -16.01 7.41
N LYS A 132 -0.58 -15.18 6.38
CA LYS A 132 0.04 -13.86 6.26
C LYS A 132 -0.75 -12.72 6.92
N GLY A 133 -1.81 -13.03 7.66
CA GLY A 133 -2.59 -12.05 8.41
C GLY A 133 -3.69 -11.36 7.61
N ALA A 134 -4.20 -12.00 6.56
CA ALA A 134 -5.41 -11.52 5.89
C ALA A 134 -6.61 -11.53 6.86
N ASN A 135 -7.42 -10.47 6.84
CA ASN A 135 -8.59 -10.38 7.69
C ASN A 135 -9.76 -11.18 7.12
N LEU A 136 -10.11 -12.28 7.80
CA LEU A 136 -11.25 -13.16 7.48
C LEU A 136 -12.61 -12.48 7.68
N SER A 137 -12.68 -11.44 8.52
CA SER A 137 -13.90 -10.67 8.80
C SER A 137 -14.03 -9.39 7.97
N ALA A 138 -13.10 -9.14 7.03
CA ALA A 138 -13.13 -7.93 6.20
C ALA A 138 -14.44 -7.85 5.42
N LYS A 139 -15.09 -6.69 5.41
CA LYS A 139 -16.36 -6.50 4.70
C LYS A 139 -16.16 -5.69 3.42
N THR A 140 -16.77 -6.18 2.35
CA THR A 140 -16.95 -5.41 1.11
C THR A 140 -17.90 -4.23 1.32
N LYS A 141 -17.98 -3.32 0.34
CA LYS A 141 -18.99 -2.25 0.35
C LYS A 141 -20.43 -2.76 0.37
N ALA A 142 -20.67 -3.99 -0.06
CA ALA A 142 -21.97 -4.66 0.02
C ALA A 142 -22.20 -5.36 1.37
N GLY A 143 -21.30 -5.21 2.35
CA GLY A 143 -21.40 -5.84 3.66
C GLY A 143 -21.02 -7.33 3.69
N LYS A 144 -20.62 -7.91 2.55
CA LYS A 144 -20.25 -9.32 2.44
C LYS A 144 -18.83 -9.57 2.92
N THR A 145 -18.64 -10.62 3.70
CA THR A 145 -17.33 -11.18 4.12
C THR A 145 -16.77 -12.15 3.07
N PRO A 146 -15.50 -12.56 3.16
CA PRO A 146 -14.97 -13.65 2.36
C PRO A 146 -15.83 -14.92 2.47
N LEU A 147 -16.27 -15.29 3.68
CA LEU A 147 -17.12 -16.47 3.90
C LEU A 147 -18.47 -16.39 3.16
N ASP A 148 -19.06 -15.19 3.07
CA ASP A 148 -20.31 -14.96 2.33
C ASP A 148 -20.13 -15.08 0.81
N LEU A 149 -18.89 -14.91 0.31
CA LEU A 149 -18.55 -15.04 -1.11
C LEU A 149 -18.08 -16.46 -1.49
N ALA A 150 -17.96 -17.37 -0.53
CA ALA A 150 -17.54 -18.74 -0.79
C ALA A 150 -18.59 -19.50 -1.62
N SER A 151 -18.18 -19.90 -2.82
CA SER A 151 -19.01 -20.62 -3.79
C SER A 151 -19.06 -22.13 -3.58
N SER A 152 -18.09 -22.72 -2.87
CA SER A 152 -18.02 -24.16 -2.60
C SER A 152 -17.91 -24.47 -1.10
N ASP A 153 -18.36 -25.67 -0.73
CA ASP A 153 -18.25 -26.15 0.66
C ASP A 153 -16.80 -26.39 1.09
N GLU A 154 -15.92 -26.76 0.15
CA GLU A 154 -14.48 -26.89 0.40
C GLU A 154 -13.87 -25.57 0.86
N VAL A 155 -14.14 -24.48 0.13
CA VAL A 155 -13.63 -23.14 0.48
C VAL A 155 -14.23 -22.65 1.79
N ARG A 156 -15.53 -22.89 2.00
CA ARG A 156 -16.21 -22.58 3.26
C ARG A 156 -15.60 -23.33 4.44
N SER A 157 -15.30 -24.62 4.27
CA SER A 157 -14.64 -25.45 5.28
C SER A 157 -13.23 -24.94 5.59
N CYS A 158 -12.44 -24.65 4.56
CA CYS A 158 -11.09 -24.10 4.68
C CYS A 158 -11.08 -22.77 5.47
N LEU A 159 -12.01 -21.85 5.17
CA LEU A 159 -12.13 -20.57 5.89
C LEU A 159 -12.50 -20.78 7.35
N LYS A 160 -13.45 -21.66 7.66
CA LYS A 160 -13.85 -21.99 9.04
C LYS A 160 -12.70 -22.63 9.84
N GLU A 161 -11.93 -23.51 9.22
CA GLU A 161 -10.75 -24.11 9.84
C GLU A 161 -9.66 -23.06 10.13
N CYS A 162 -9.45 -22.15 9.18
CA CYS A 162 -8.56 -21.01 9.31
C CYS A 162 -8.96 -20.07 10.46
N GLU A 163 -10.26 -19.76 10.60
CA GLU A 163 -10.80 -18.95 11.72
C GLU A 163 -10.52 -19.61 13.07
N ARG A 164 -10.87 -20.90 13.21
CA ARG A 164 -10.67 -21.66 14.45
C ARG A 164 -9.19 -21.78 14.85
N SER A 165 -8.30 -21.82 13.87
CA SER A 165 -6.85 -21.89 14.10
C SER A 165 -6.26 -20.56 14.53
N SER A 166 -6.84 -19.43 14.10
CA SER A 166 -6.40 -18.09 14.50
C SER A 166 -6.69 -17.80 15.98
N GLU A 167 -7.73 -18.38 16.57
CA GLU A 167 -8.11 -18.18 17.99
C GLU A 167 -7.19 -18.93 18.96
N LYS A 168 -6.64 -20.08 18.55
CA LYS A 168 -5.78 -20.92 19.39
C LYS A 168 -4.34 -20.44 19.47
N GLY A 169 -3.90 -19.61 18.52
CA GLY A 169 -2.53 -19.09 18.46
C GLY A 169 -2.23 -17.91 19.40
N GLY A 170 -3.24 -17.33 20.04
CA GLY A 170 -3.09 -16.14 20.90
C GLY A 170 -2.70 -16.40 22.35
N LEU A 171 -2.47 -17.65 22.76
CA LEU A 171 -2.22 -18.01 24.17
C LEU A 171 -0.75 -18.28 24.53
N ASN A 172 0.22 -18.13 23.60
CA ASN A 172 1.60 -18.59 23.82
C ASN A 172 2.69 -17.51 23.67
N GLU A 173 2.42 -16.25 24.02
CA GLU A 173 3.45 -15.17 24.06
C GLU A 173 3.55 -14.45 25.43
N LYS A 174 3.12 -15.09 26.52
CA LYS A 174 3.40 -14.61 27.89
C LYS A 174 3.66 -15.80 28.81
N GLN A 175 4.91 -16.27 28.88
CA GLN A 175 5.54 -16.99 30.02
C GLN A 175 6.90 -17.62 29.63
N LYS A 176 7.85 -16.75 29.30
CA LYS A 176 9.27 -16.81 29.69
C LYS A 176 9.51 -15.38 30.10
N ASP A 177 9.51 -15.04 31.37
CA ASP A 177 10.60 -15.19 32.34
C ASP A 177 9.92 -15.13 33.72
N GLU A 178 10.08 -16.05 34.66
CA GLU A 178 11.17 -16.17 35.65
C GLU A 178 10.62 -17.19 36.67
N GLU A 179 11.13 -18.42 36.75
CA GLU A 179 11.13 -19.20 38.00
C GLU A 179 12.02 -20.44 37.85
N SER A 180 13.29 -20.32 38.22
CA SER A 180 14.10 -21.44 38.71
C SER A 180 15.22 -20.89 39.59
N ASP A 181 14.99 -20.86 40.91
CA ASP A 181 15.88 -21.49 41.91
C ASP A 181 15.55 -21.03 43.34
N PRO A 182 15.04 -21.92 44.22
CA PRO A 182 15.08 -21.71 45.66
C PRO A 182 16.06 -22.69 46.32
N LYS A 183 17.18 -22.17 46.83
CA LYS A 183 17.96 -22.62 48.01
C LYS A 183 19.26 -21.79 48.03
N THR A 184 19.56 -21.05 49.08
CA THR A 184 20.21 -21.61 50.28
C THR A 184 20.14 -20.59 51.41
N SER A 185 19.68 -21.05 52.58
CA SER A 185 19.80 -20.37 53.87
C SER A 185 21.24 -20.50 54.36
N LEU A 186 21.86 -19.42 54.84
CA LEU A 186 22.66 -19.38 56.07
C LEU A 186 23.05 -17.91 56.41
N GLN A 187 23.00 -17.64 57.70
CA GLN A 187 23.14 -16.35 58.39
C GLN A 187 24.61 -15.89 58.48
N GLU A 188 24.85 -14.57 58.54
CA GLU A 188 25.78 -13.99 59.52
C GLU A 188 25.58 -12.46 59.64
N GLU A 189 25.31 -12.01 60.86
CA GLU A 189 25.35 -10.61 61.29
C GLU A 189 26.80 -10.18 61.52
N VAL A 190 27.19 -8.96 61.11
CA VAL A 190 28.14 -8.12 61.88
C VAL A 190 28.06 -6.63 61.48
N LYS A 191 27.46 -5.87 62.40
CA LYS A 191 27.79 -4.54 62.96
C LYS A 191 28.65 -3.49 62.22
N SER A 192 28.20 -2.25 62.46
CA SER A 192 28.94 -1.00 62.79
C SER A 192 29.67 -0.30 61.64
N GLU A 193 29.86 1.02 61.58
CA GLU A 193 29.41 2.27 62.23
C GLU A 193 30.08 3.39 61.39
N GLY A 194 29.62 4.63 61.50
CA GLY A 194 30.37 5.83 61.04
C GLY A 194 29.65 6.62 59.94
N GLU A 195 28.80 7.60 60.27
CA GLU A 195 29.11 8.99 60.63
C GLU A 195 29.47 9.93 59.46
N ALA A 196 28.52 10.85 59.21
CA ALA A 196 28.68 12.31 59.26
C ALA A 196 29.04 13.14 57.99
N ALA A 197 28.45 14.35 58.05
CA ALA A 197 28.66 15.59 57.28
C ALA A 197 27.93 15.69 55.92
N ASN A 198 26.86 16.47 55.72
CA ASN A 198 26.44 17.86 56.05
C ASN A 198 26.64 18.86 54.90
N SER A 199 25.67 19.77 54.83
CA SER A 199 25.52 21.00 54.02
C SER A 199 25.04 20.76 52.58
N GLY A 200 23.98 21.38 52.09
CA GLY A 200 23.32 22.61 52.54
C GLY A 200 23.27 23.55 51.34
N ASN A 201 22.09 23.76 50.75
CA ASN A 201 21.61 25.12 50.50
C ASN A 201 20.14 25.18 50.08
N ASP A 202 19.47 26.06 50.81
CA ASP A 202 18.15 26.63 50.66
C ASP A 202 17.88 27.35 49.32
N LYS A 203 16.63 27.18 48.80
CA LYS A 203 15.60 28.18 48.38
C LYS A 203 15.99 29.50 47.64
N PRO A 204 15.03 30.31 47.11
CA PRO A 204 13.66 30.09 46.63
C PRO A 204 13.35 30.80 45.27
N ALA A 205 12.05 30.86 44.94
CA ALA A 205 11.37 31.43 43.77
C ALA A 205 11.50 32.94 43.51
N GLU A 206 11.30 33.33 42.24
CA GLU A 206 10.65 34.55 41.71
C GLU A 206 9.99 34.14 40.36
N ASP A 207 8.66 34.05 40.20
CA ASP A 207 7.65 35.09 39.89
C ASP A 207 8.15 36.27 39.05
N GLU A 208 7.84 36.26 37.74
CA GLU A 208 7.79 37.48 36.95
C GLU A 208 6.53 37.43 36.06
N SER A 209 5.58 38.24 36.50
CA SER A 209 4.28 38.53 35.93
C SER A 209 4.39 39.61 34.85
N LEU A 210 4.04 39.31 33.59
CA LEU A 210 3.71 40.36 32.61
C LEU A 210 2.43 40.04 31.81
N LYS A 211 1.32 40.31 32.50
CA LYS A 211 0.19 41.19 32.11
C LYS A 211 0.33 41.94 30.76
N ARG A 212 -0.69 41.78 29.88
CA ARG A 212 -1.54 42.83 29.24
C ARG A 212 -2.37 42.18 28.12
N LYS A 213 -3.69 42.03 28.33
CA LYS A 213 -4.81 42.88 27.81
C LYS A 213 -5.03 42.69 26.30
N ALA A 214 -6.16 42.11 25.85
CA ALA A 214 -7.51 42.72 25.74
C ALA A 214 -7.43 44.00 24.88
N GLU A 215 -8.22 44.25 23.85
CA GLU A 215 -9.65 44.05 23.61
C GLU A 215 -9.85 44.55 22.15
N LYS A 216 -10.62 43.88 21.29
CA LYS A 216 -12.00 44.25 20.85
C LYS A 216 -12.05 45.07 19.55
N ASP A 217 -13.21 44.90 18.90
CA ASP A 217 -13.85 45.79 17.92
C ASP A 217 -13.14 45.82 16.53
N ASP A 218 -13.79 45.76 15.37
CA ASP A 218 -15.14 46.11 14.91
C ASP A 218 -15.31 45.42 13.52
N SER A 219 -16.41 44.72 13.23
CA SER A 219 -17.57 45.17 12.42
C SER A 219 -17.29 45.56 10.95
N GLU A 220 -18.31 45.30 10.11
CA GLU A 220 -18.52 45.72 8.70
C GLU A 220 -17.83 44.87 7.59
N GLU A 221 -18.55 44.00 6.86
CA GLU A 221 -19.56 44.27 5.81
C GLU A 221 -19.02 45.13 4.66
N ALA A 222 -18.67 44.51 3.52
CA ALA A 222 -18.84 45.11 2.20
C ALA A 222 -18.68 44.07 1.07
N SER A 223 -19.77 43.96 0.32
CA SER A 223 -19.90 43.49 -1.06
C SER A 223 -18.71 43.79 -1.99
N GLY A 224 -18.44 42.90 -2.96
CA GLY A 224 -17.58 43.25 -4.07
C GLY A 224 -17.30 42.13 -5.06
N GLU A 225 -18.29 41.76 -5.87
CA GLU A 225 -18.08 41.01 -7.11
C GLU A 225 -16.95 41.62 -7.94
N ARG A 226 -15.93 40.84 -8.32
CA ARG A 226 -15.06 41.17 -9.45
C ARG A 226 -15.02 40.05 -10.48
N LYS A 227 -15.66 40.42 -11.59
CA LYS A 227 -15.85 39.77 -12.88
C LYS A 227 -14.57 39.15 -13.45
N LYS A 228 -14.74 37.95 -14.02
CA LYS A 228 -13.78 37.29 -14.92
C LYS A 228 -13.50 38.18 -16.15
N PRO A 229 -12.25 38.34 -16.61
CA PRO A 229 -12.00 38.98 -17.89
C PRO A 229 -12.40 38.03 -19.04
N ARG A 230 -13.26 38.54 -19.93
CA ARG A 230 -13.60 37.96 -21.25
C ARG A 230 -12.35 37.96 -22.11
N VAL A 231 -11.89 36.79 -22.55
CA VAL A 231 -10.99 36.70 -23.71
C VAL A 231 -11.86 36.89 -24.95
N VAL A 232 -11.59 37.97 -25.68
CA VAL A 232 -12.33 38.37 -26.88
C VAL A 232 -11.88 37.47 -28.04
N LEU A 233 -12.86 36.92 -28.75
CA LEU A 233 -12.70 36.27 -30.04
C LEU A 233 -12.16 37.28 -31.06
N ASN A 234 -10.95 37.05 -31.57
CA ASN A 234 -10.54 37.62 -32.85
C ASN A 234 -10.85 36.61 -33.94
N HIS A 235 -11.98 36.84 -34.59
CA HIS A 235 -12.26 36.41 -35.95
C HIS A 235 -11.72 37.50 -36.86
N LEU A 236 -10.68 37.23 -37.64
CA LEU A 236 -10.36 38.04 -38.82
C LEU A 236 -10.18 37.09 -40.01
N LEU A 237 -11.21 37.10 -40.86
CA LEU A 237 -11.15 36.75 -42.27
C LEU A 237 -10.09 37.62 -42.95
N SER A 238 -9.23 37.01 -43.77
CA SER A 238 -8.68 37.50 -45.05
C SER A 238 -7.66 36.45 -45.49
N ALA A 239 -7.49 36.07 -46.74
CA ALA A 239 -8.28 36.11 -47.97
C ALA A 239 -7.60 35.04 -48.85
N ASP A 240 -8.35 34.42 -49.73
CA ASP A 240 -7.79 33.61 -50.82
C ASP A 240 -6.76 34.45 -51.60
N ASP A 241 -5.60 33.85 -51.89
CA ASP A 241 -4.84 34.17 -53.10
C ASP A 241 -4.08 32.91 -53.54
N THR A 242 -4.75 32.17 -54.41
CA THR A 242 -4.15 31.35 -55.48
C THR A 242 -3.18 32.21 -56.28
N GLN A 243 -1.93 31.77 -56.43
CA GLN A 243 -1.21 31.91 -57.69
C GLN A 243 -0.11 30.86 -57.80
N ASP A 244 -0.24 30.09 -58.87
CA ASP A 244 0.77 29.26 -59.52
C ASP A 244 2.06 30.06 -59.78
N GLU A 245 3.22 29.40 -59.70
CA GLU A 245 4.35 29.61 -60.61
C GLU A 245 5.23 28.35 -60.57
N GLU A 246 5.84 28.07 -61.72
CA GLU A 246 6.47 26.83 -62.22
C GLU A 246 7.62 26.20 -61.40
#